data_AF-A0A4Q2WUC9-F1
#
_entry.id   AF-A0A4Q2WUC9-F1
#
_cell.length_a   1.000
_cell.length_b   1.000
_cell.length_c   1.000
_cell.angle_alpha   90.00
_cell.angle_beta   90.00
_cell.angle_gamma   90.00
#
_symmetry.space_group_name_H-M   'P 1'
#
loop_
_entity.id
_entity.type
_entity.pdbx_description
1 polymer ?
#
loop_
_entity_poly.entity_id
_entity_poly.type
_entity_poly.pdbx_seq_one_letter_code
_entity_poly.pdbx_strand_id
1 'polypeptide(L)'
;MALDLFLKPYKPKSRSRSAALAARQALVDALRAAHPQTQLVGDVTRGHVEGFPMGELHFSPTELHWAMHGVDDPEPVHALADWFFDHGFACDDPQGAGFDRPRPKPVAVRGSFEDLVGAEWLGFRFDRNYATALDADFTLPDGRNARLRMLHLGRCTVPELSPLVKARVTGCRFVRGNYDTLAVVFEGGHELAFADAVFDAVRITP
;
A
#
# COMPACT_ATOMS: atom_id res chain seq x y z
N MET A 1 10.68 -26.01 -5.01
CA MET A 1 10.39 -25.01 -3.95
C MET A 1 8.88 -24.96 -3.70
N ALA A 2 8.41 -24.62 -2.49
CA ALA A 2 7.00 -24.32 -2.22
C ALA A 2 6.83 -22.80 -2.12
N LEU A 3 5.84 -22.26 -2.82
CA LEU A 3 5.61 -20.83 -2.96
C LEU A 3 4.12 -20.52 -2.72
N ASP A 4 3.85 -19.57 -1.85
CA ASP A 4 2.52 -19.16 -1.45
C ASP A 4 2.27 -17.70 -1.87
N LEU A 5 1.37 -17.50 -2.83
CA LEU A 5 0.98 -16.17 -3.30
C LEU A 5 -0.45 -15.84 -2.91
N PHE A 6 -0.70 -14.59 -2.56
CA PHE A 6 -2.03 -14.13 -2.17
C PHE A 6 -2.58 -13.15 -3.20
N LEU A 7 -3.71 -13.50 -3.81
CA LEU A 7 -4.37 -12.69 -4.81
C LEU A 7 -5.30 -11.67 -4.14
N LYS A 8 -5.06 -10.38 -4.43
CA LYS A 8 -5.82 -9.26 -3.88
C LYS A 8 -6.46 -8.46 -5.02
N PRO A 9 -7.75 -8.09 -4.94
CA PRO A 9 -8.37 -7.26 -5.97
C PRO A 9 -7.59 -5.96 -6.25
N TYR A 10 -7.30 -5.71 -7.53
CA TYR A 10 -6.47 -4.61 -8.04
C TYR A 10 -7.28 -3.34 -8.36
N LYS A 11 -8.43 -3.47 -9.04
CA LYS A 11 -9.35 -2.34 -9.34
C LYS A 11 -10.15 -1.95 -8.07
N PRO A 12 -10.63 -0.70 -7.94
CA PRO A 12 -10.76 -0.05 -6.64
C PRO A 12 -11.56 -0.92 -5.68
N LYS A 13 -11.06 -1.05 -4.43
CA LYS A 13 -11.71 -1.78 -3.34
C LYS A 13 -13.18 -1.40 -3.32
N SER A 14 -14.04 -2.19 -3.97
CA SER A 14 -15.44 -2.09 -3.65
C SER A 14 -15.53 -2.47 -2.19
N ARG A 15 -15.98 -1.53 -1.36
CA ARG A 15 -16.22 -1.77 0.06
C ARG A 15 -17.37 -2.76 0.25
N SER A 16 -18.07 -3.17 -0.81
CA SER A 16 -19.13 -4.16 -0.76
C SER A 16 -18.60 -5.59 -0.91
N ARG A 17 -19.02 -6.46 0.03
CA ARG A 17 -18.78 -7.90 -0.03
C ARG A 17 -19.32 -8.52 -1.33
N SER A 18 -20.45 -8.02 -1.83
CA SER A 18 -21.06 -8.50 -3.08
C SER A 18 -20.18 -8.30 -4.31
N ALA A 19 -19.52 -7.14 -4.43
CA ALA A 19 -18.62 -6.87 -5.56
C ALA A 19 -17.34 -7.71 -5.48
N ALA A 20 -16.82 -7.97 -4.28
CA ALA A 20 -15.68 -8.86 -4.10
C ALA A 20 -16.01 -10.29 -4.54
N LEU A 21 -17.21 -10.78 -4.21
CA LEU A 21 -17.68 -12.09 -4.67
C LEU A 21 -17.91 -12.13 -6.19
N ALA A 22 -18.49 -11.07 -6.76
CA ALA A 22 -18.65 -10.96 -8.22
C ALA A 22 -17.30 -10.97 -8.96
N ALA A 23 -16.28 -10.28 -8.41
CA ALA A 23 -14.93 -10.30 -8.99
C ALA A 23 -14.29 -11.70 -8.92
N ARG A 24 -14.48 -12.43 -7.82
CA ARG A 24 -14.01 -13.81 -7.69
C ARG A 24 -14.75 -14.76 -8.64
N GLN A 25 -16.05 -14.56 -8.85
CA GLN A 25 -16.80 -15.34 -9.84
C GLN A 25 -16.31 -15.06 -11.26
N ALA A 26 -16.12 -13.79 -11.62
CA ALA A 26 -15.56 -13.40 -12.90
C ALA A 26 -14.16 -13.98 -13.14
N LEU A 27 -13.35 -14.09 -12.08
CA LEU A 27 -12.05 -14.76 -12.15
C LEU A 27 -12.19 -16.25 -12.47
N VAL A 28 -13.09 -16.96 -11.80
CA VAL A 28 -13.34 -18.39 -12.07
C VAL A 28 -13.84 -18.60 -13.51
N ASP A 29 -14.73 -17.73 -13.98
CA ASP A 29 -15.25 -17.80 -15.34
C ASP A 29 -14.14 -17.55 -16.38
N ALA A 30 -13.26 -16.57 -16.13
CA ALA A 30 -12.09 -16.30 -16.97
C ALA A 30 -11.07 -17.46 -16.94
N LEU A 31 -10.85 -18.06 -15.77
CA LEU A 31 -9.97 -19.21 -15.61
C LEU A 31 -10.48 -20.41 -16.41
N ARG A 32 -11.78 -20.71 -16.37
CA ARG A 32 -12.38 -21.79 -17.16
C ARG A 32 -12.29 -21.53 -18.65
N ALA A 33 -12.41 -20.28 -19.09
CA ALA A 33 -12.27 -19.92 -20.50
C ALA A 33 -10.83 -20.09 -21.00
N ALA A 34 -9.84 -19.70 -20.20
CA ALA A 34 -8.42 -19.81 -20.54
C ALA A 34 -7.85 -21.24 -20.35
N HIS A 35 -8.39 -21.96 -19.37
CA HIS A 35 -7.96 -23.30 -18.95
C HIS A 35 -9.19 -24.20 -18.75
N PRO A 36 -9.75 -24.78 -19.82
CA PRO A 36 -11.01 -25.55 -19.77
C PRO A 36 -10.99 -26.77 -18.85
N GLN A 37 -9.81 -27.27 -18.50
CA GLN A 37 -9.62 -28.35 -17.53
C GLN A 37 -9.86 -27.94 -16.08
N THR A 38 -9.99 -26.63 -15.81
CA THR A 38 -10.19 -26.13 -14.45
C THR A 38 -11.63 -26.29 -13.98
N GLN A 39 -11.79 -26.73 -12.73
CA GLN A 39 -13.10 -26.88 -12.10
C GLN A 39 -13.11 -26.27 -10.71
N LEU A 40 -14.15 -25.50 -10.39
CA LEU A 40 -14.35 -24.99 -9.03
C LEU A 40 -15.05 -26.06 -8.21
N VAL A 41 -14.44 -26.47 -7.11
CA VAL A 41 -15.02 -27.32 -6.08
C VAL A 41 -15.42 -26.45 -4.89
N GLY A 42 -16.70 -26.49 -4.52
CA GLY A 42 -17.28 -25.55 -3.56
C GLY A 42 -17.76 -24.26 -4.23
N ASP A 43 -17.44 -23.10 -3.65
CA ASP A 43 -17.80 -21.78 -4.20
C ASP A 43 -16.70 -20.73 -4.01
N VAL A 44 -16.93 -19.52 -4.54
CA VAL A 44 -15.99 -18.38 -4.48
C VAL A 44 -15.85 -17.75 -3.09
N THR A 45 -16.65 -18.18 -2.11
CA THR A 45 -16.50 -17.82 -0.69
C THR A 45 -15.61 -18.82 0.06
N ARG A 46 -15.74 -20.11 -0.25
CA ARG A 46 -14.97 -21.21 0.34
C ARG A 46 -14.93 -22.38 -0.65
N GLY A 47 -13.78 -22.63 -1.25
CA GLY A 47 -13.62 -23.64 -2.28
C GLY A 47 -12.20 -23.68 -2.82
N HIS A 48 -11.96 -24.47 -3.85
CA HIS A 48 -10.67 -24.50 -4.56
C HIS A 48 -10.87 -24.83 -6.04
N VAL A 49 -9.86 -24.55 -6.85
CA VAL A 49 -9.83 -24.90 -8.28
C VAL A 49 -8.98 -26.14 -8.49
N GLU A 50 -9.61 -27.22 -8.95
CA GLU A 50 -8.92 -28.40 -9.45
C GLU A 50 -8.44 -28.16 -10.89
N GLY A 51 -7.36 -28.83 -11.30
CA GLY A 51 -6.80 -28.73 -12.65
C GLY A 51 -6.14 -27.37 -12.94
N PHE A 52 -5.82 -26.59 -11.90
CA PHE A 52 -5.16 -25.30 -12.04
C PHE A 52 -3.73 -25.47 -12.60
N PRO A 53 -3.31 -24.69 -13.61
CA PRO A 53 -2.11 -24.95 -14.41
C PRO A 53 -0.78 -24.92 -13.64
N MET A 54 -0.76 -24.37 -12.42
CA MET A 54 0.43 -24.28 -11.57
C MET A 54 0.06 -24.37 -10.09
N GLY A 55 -0.09 -25.58 -9.54
CA GLY A 55 -0.44 -25.79 -8.14
C GLY A 55 -1.95 -25.70 -7.87
N GLU A 56 -2.35 -25.05 -6.79
CA GLU A 56 -3.72 -25.03 -6.30
C GLU A 56 -4.19 -23.60 -6.01
N LEU A 57 -5.41 -23.28 -6.43
CA LEU A 57 -6.04 -21.98 -6.12
C LEU A 57 -7.17 -22.19 -5.12
N HIS A 58 -7.02 -21.64 -3.91
CA HIS A 58 -7.91 -21.78 -2.78
C HIS A 58 -8.66 -20.48 -2.48
N PHE A 59 -9.97 -20.58 -2.36
CA PHE A 59 -10.86 -19.50 -1.92
C PHE A 59 -11.16 -19.65 -0.44
N SER A 60 -10.91 -18.58 0.32
CA SER A 60 -11.38 -18.45 1.70
C SER A 60 -12.18 -17.15 1.89
N PRO A 61 -12.92 -16.99 2.99
CA PRO A 61 -13.74 -15.80 3.21
C PRO A 61 -12.95 -14.48 3.16
N THR A 62 -11.66 -14.51 3.51
CA THR A 62 -10.81 -13.33 3.64
C THR A 62 -9.73 -13.22 2.57
N GLU A 63 -9.42 -14.31 1.87
CA GLU A 63 -8.27 -14.38 0.97
C GLU A 63 -8.53 -15.31 -0.22
N LEU A 64 -7.71 -15.13 -1.24
CA LEU A 64 -7.58 -16.02 -2.39
C LEU A 64 -6.11 -16.42 -2.44
N HIS A 65 -5.83 -17.68 -2.16
CA HIS A 65 -4.48 -18.21 -1.95
C HIS A 65 -4.11 -19.11 -3.11
N TRP A 66 -2.95 -18.85 -3.70
CA TRP A 66 -2.37 -19.65 -4.76
C TRP A 66 -1.14 -20.36 -4.19
N ALA A 67 -1.29 -21.66 -3.94
CA ALA A 67 -0.24 -22.54 -3.43
C ALA A 67 0.45 -23.25 -4.60
N MET A 68 1.77 -23.17 -4.66
CA MET A 68 2.57 -23.83 -5.69
C MET A 68 3.54 -24.84 -5.09
N HIS A 69 3.70 -25.97 -5.78
CA HIS A 69 4.62 -27.03 -5.41
C HIS A 69 5.54 -27.36 -6.58
N GLY A 70 6.85 -27.43 -6.33
CA GLY A 70 7.81 -27.96 -7.30
C GLY A 70 8.12 -27.04 -8.49
N VAL A 71 8.07 -25.72 -8.30
CA VAL A 71 8.45 -24.76 -9.34
C VAL A 71 9.97 -24.67 -9.45
N ASP A 72 10.51 -25.12 -10.58
CA ASP A 72 11.93 -24.99 -10.94
C ASP A 72 12.16 -23.87 -11.98
N ASP A 73 11.13 -23.51 -12.76
CA ASP A 73 11.14 -22.43 -13.75
C ASP A 73 10.20 -21.28 -13.34
N PRO A 74 10.71 -20.05 -13.14
CA PRO A 74 9.91 -18.90 -12.73
C PRO A 74 9.09 -18.26 -13.86
N GLU A 75 9.40 -18.50 -15.14
CA GLU A 75 8.75 -17.80 -16.26
C GLU A 75 7.23 -18.07 -16.35
N PRO A 76 6.76 -19.33 -16.24
CA PRO A 76 5.33 -19.62 -16.22
C PRO A 76 4.59 -19.03 -15.02
N VAL A 77 5.26 -18.88 -13.88
CA VAL A 77 4.69 -18.26 -12.68
C VAL A 77 4.51 -16.76 -12.89
N HIS A 78 5.49 -16.09 -13.50
CA HIS A 78 5.36 -14.69 -13.87
C HIS A 78 4.23 -14.46 -14.88
N ALA A 79 4.15 -15.29 -15.93
CA ALA A 79 3.09 -15.19 -16.92
C ALA A 79 1.69 -15.35 -16.29
N LEU A 80 1.53 -16.28 -15.33
CA LEU A 80 0.26 -16.46 -14.64
C LEU A 80 -0.04 -15.35 -13.64
N ALA A 81 0.97 -14.80 -12.96
CA ALA A 81 0.84 -13.62 -12.11
C ALA A 81 0.42 -12.37 -12.92
N ASP A 82 0.97 -12.20 -14.12
CA ASP A 82 0.59 -11.13 -15.05
C ASP A 82 -0.84 -11.34 -15.58
N TRP A 83 -1.23 -12.59 -15.89
CA TRP A 83 -2.60 -12.92 -16.26
C TRP A 83 -3.60 -12.58 -15.13
N PHE A 84 -3.29 -12.89 -13.87
CA PHE A 84 -4.13 -12.50 -12.74
C PHE A 84 -4.25 -10.97 -12.63
N PHE A 85 -3.16 -10.25 -12.86
CA PHE A 85 -3.13 -8.80 -12.83
C PHE A 85 -4.05 -8.18 -13.88
N ASP A 86 -4.03 -8.69 -15.11
CA ASP A 86 -4.93 -8.29 -16.19
C ASP A 86 -6.40 -8.56 -15.87
N HIS A 87 -6.68 -9.62 -15.10
CA HIS A 87 -8.01 -9.98 -14.61
C HIS A 87 -8.38 -9.29 -13.30
N GLY A 88 -7.59 -8.31 -12.86
CA GLY A 88 -7.93 -7.45 -11.74
C GLY A 88 -7.52 -8.00 -10.37
N PHE A 89 -6.52 -8.87 -10.30
CA PHE A 89 -5.95 -9.40 -9.07
C PHE A 89 -4.43 -9.18 -9.00
N ALA A 90 -3.97 -8.41 -8.02
CA ALA A 90 -2.55 -8.27 -7.69
C ALA A 90 -2.06 -9.49 -6.90
N CYS A 91 -0.84 -9.95 -7.19
CA CYS A 91 -0.17 -11.00 -6.43
C CYS A 91 0.68 -10.37 -5.32
N ASP A 92 0.49 -10.83 -4.08
CA ASP A 92 1.30 -10.51 -2.91
C ASP A 92 2.16 -11.74 -2.56
N ASP A 93 3.47 -11.57 -2.56
CA ASP A 93 4.52 -12.56 -2.35
C ASP A 93 5.19 -12.30 -0.99
N PRO A 94 4.68 -12.90 0.10
CA PRO A 94 5.22 -12.69 1.44
C PRO A 94 6.63 -13.24 1.61
N GLN A 95 7.07 -14.13 0.70
CA GLN A 95 8.39 -14.74 0.73
C GLN A 95 9.45 -13.88 0.02
N GLY A 96 9.04 -12.83 -0.70
CA GLY A 96 9.94 -11.94 -1.43
C GLY A 96 10.70 -12.65 -2.55
N ALA A 97 10.10 -13.68 -3.15
CA ALA A 97 10.69 -14.47 -4.22
C ALA A 97 10.64 -13.78 -5.59
N GLY A 98 10.04 -12.59 -5.68
CA GLY A 98 10.03 -11.74 -6.87
C GLY A 98 8.77 -11.88 -7.73
N PHE A 99 7.77 -12.62 -7.26
CA PHE A 99 6.49 -12.83 -7.97
C PHE A 99 5.43 -11.78 -7.65
N ASP A 100 5.78 -10.84 -6.77
CA ASP A 100 4.98 -9.67 -6.48
C ASP A 100 4.55 -8.95 -7.76
N ARG A 101 3.23 -8.74 -7.88
CA ARG A 101 2.63 -7.83 -8.86
C ARG A 101 1.86 -6.79 -8.07
N PRO A 102 2.59 -5.91 -7.36
CA PRO A 102 1.95 -4.96 -6.48
C PRO A 102 1.07 -4.05 -7.33
N ARG A 103 -0.09 -3.69 -6.79
CA ARG A 103 -0.89 -2.60 -7.34
C ARG A 103 0.07 -1.43 -7.64
N PRO A 104 0.09 -0.91 -8.88
CA PRO A 104 0.72 0.37 -9.19
C PRO A 104 0.22 1.36 -8.13
N LYS A 105 1.08 1.66 -7.17
CA LYS A 105 0.78 2.72 -6.21
C LYS A 105 0.66 3.95 -7.08
N PRO A 106 -0.45 4.71 -6.99
CA PRO A 106 -0.55 5.93 -7.77
C PRO A 106 0.70 6.74 -7.48
N VAL A 107 1.38 7.17 -8.56
CA VAL A 107 2.72 7.75 -8.46
C VAL A 107 2.63 8.91 -7.49
N ALA A 108 3.30 8.77 -6.34
CA ALA A 108 3.31 9.83 -5.37
C ALA A 108 3.99 11.04 -6.01
N VAL A 109 3.27 12.15 -6.11
CA VAL A 109 3.81 13.38 -6.66
C VAL A 109 4.70 14.02 -5.61
N ARG A 110 5.89 14.45 -6.01
CA ARG A 110 6.79 15.21 -5.14
C ARG A 110 6.18 16.59 -4.92
N GLY A 111 5.84 16.89 -3.68
CA GLY A 111 5.37 18.20 -3.23
C GLY A 111 6.43 18.96 -2.43
N SER A 112 6.12 20.21 -2.11
CA SER A 112 6.91 21.06 -1.21
C SER A 112 6.29 21.10 0.20
N PHE A 113 6.95 21.78 1.14
CA PHE A 113 6.39 21.92 2.49
C PHE A 113 5.17 22.84 2.51
N GLU A 114 5.09 23.80 1.60
CA GLU A 114 3.94 24.69 1.44
C GLU A 114 2.66 23.94 1.04
N ASP A 115 2.79 22.79 0.36
CA ASP A 115 1.65 21.93 0.03
C ASP A 115 0.96 21.32 1.27
N LEU A 116 1.62 21.35 2.43
CA LEU A 116 1.01 20.90 3.69
C LEU A 116 0.08 21.95 4.30
N VAL A 117 0.10 23.21 3.85
CA VAL A 117 -0.77 24.26 4.41
C VAL A 117 -2.25 23.90 4.17
N GLY A 118 -3.03 23.95 5.24
CA GLY A 118 -4.44 23.54 5.30
C GLY A 118 -4.64 22.05 5.58
N ALA A 119 -3.59 21.23 5.56
CA ALA A 119 -3.68 19.80 5.82
C ALA A 119 -3.94 19.49 7.30
N GLU A 120 -4.64 18.39 7.56
CA GLU A 120 -4.84 17.84 8.90
C GLU A 120 -3.76 16.82 9.21
N TRP A 121 -3.11 16.93 10.37
CA TRP A 121 -2.11 15.94 10.80
C TRP A 121 -2.78 14.66 11.30
N LEU A 122 -2.25 13.52 10.88
CA LEU A 122 -2.80 12.19 11.21
C LEU A 122 -2.00 11.46 12.27
N GLY A 123 -0.68 11.65 12.28
CA GLY A 123 0.20 10.93 13.19
C GLY A 123 1.61 10.75 12.66
N PHE A 124 2.36 9.93 13.40
CA PHE A 124 3.68 9.47 13.01
C PHE A 124 3.69 7.97 12.75
N ARG A 125 4.58 7.55 11.85
CA ARG A 125 4.92 6.14 11.68
C ARG A 125 6.44 5.97 11.56
N PHE A 126 6.98 5.05 12.35
CA PHE A 126 8.35 4.60 12.19
C PHE A 126 8.43 3.51 11.12
N ASP A 127 9.27 3.73 10.11
CA ASP A 127 9.63 2.72 9.11
C ASP A 127 10.97 2.10 9.51
N ARG A 128 10.96 0.79 9.80
CA ARG A 128 12.16 0.06 10.27
C ARG A 128 12.88 -0.67 9.15
N ASN A 129 12.35 -0.71 7.93
CA ASN A 129 12.76 -1.75 7.00
C ASN A 129 14.03 -1.41 6.19
N TYR A 130 14.44 -0.14 6.02
CA TYR A 130 15.61 0.17 5.17
C TYR A 130 16.45 1.40 5.53
N ALA A 131 15.93 2.31 6.35
CA ALA A 131 16.64 3.37 7.03
C ALA A 131 15.72 3.74 8.19
N THR A 132 16.22 3.92 9.41
CA THR A 132 15.38 4.33 10.55
C THR A 132 14.74 5.69 10.24
N ALA A 133 13.57 5.66 9.63
CA ALA A 133 12.90 6.82 9.08
C ALA A 133 11.63 7.11 9.86
N LEU A 134 11.37 8.40 10.08
CA LEU A 134 10.11 8.87 10.63
C LEU A 134 9.28 9.41 9.48
N ASP A 135 8.06 8.90 9.35
CA ASP A 135 7.04 9.45 8.47
C ASP A 135 6.06 10.28 9.32
N ALA A 136 5.75 11.50 8.88
CA ALA A 136 4.61 12.28 9.36
C ALA A 136 3.54 12.28 8.26
N ASP A 137 2.35 11.77 8.58
CA ASP A 137 1.25 11.63 7.62
C ASP A 137 0.20 12.72 7.84
N PHE A 138 -0.35 13.23 6.74
CA PHE A 138 -1.32 14.33 6.69
C PHE A 138 -2.44 14.03 5.68
N THR A 139 -3.62 14.60 5.90
CA THR A 139 -4.72 14.67 4.92
C THR A 139 -4.83 16.09 4.38
N LEU A 140 -4.68 16.26 3.07
CA LEU A 140 -4.83 17.55 2.40
C LEU A 140 -6.30 18.01 2.36
N PRO A 141 -6.59 19.31 2.17
CA PRO A 141 -7.96 19.83 2.07
C PRO A 141 -8.81 19.17 0.98
N ASP A 142 -8.19 18.68 -0.09
CA ASP A 142 -8.84 17.98 -1.19
C ASP A 142 -9.04 16.48 -0.96
N GLY A 143 -8.70 15.98 0.24
CA GLY A 143 -8.86 14.59 0.66
C GLY A 143 -7.72 13.65 0.27
N ARG A 144 -6.70 14.13 -0.46
CA ARG A 144 -5.49 13.34 -0.75
C ARG A 144 -4.62 13.16 0.50
N ASN A 145 -3.79 12.13 0.50
CA ASN A 145 -2.83 11.90 1.58
C ASN A 145 -1.47 12.51 1.22
N ALA A 146 -0.86 13.21 2.17
CA ALA A 146 0.51 13.68 2.05
C ALA A 146 1.38 13.04 3.13
N ARG A 147 2.59 12.66 2.77
CA ARG A 147 3.58 12.12 3.69
C ARG A 147 4.85 12.94 3.63
N LEU A 148 5.29 13.42 4.78
CA LEU A 148 6.63 13.94 4.98
C LEU A 148 7.53 12.83 5.52
N ARG A 149 8.59 12.48 4.77
CA ARG A 149 9.57 11.46 5.20
C ARG A 149 10.87 12.11 5.66
N MET A 150 11.29 11.77 6.87
CA MET A 150 12.59 12.11 7.45
C MET A 150 13.46 10.85 7.45
N LEU A 151 14.50 10.85 6.62
CA LEU A 151 15.46 9.73 6.49
C LEU A 151 16.43 9.68 7.67
N HIS A 152 16.70 10.84 8.25
CA HIS A 152 17.43 11.01 9.49
C HIS A 152 16.73 12.07 10.33
N LEU A 153 16.70 11.89 11.65
CA LEU A 153 16.08 12.80 12.59
C LEU A 153 16.92 12.84 13.87
N GLY A 154 17.56 13.98 14.14
CA GLY A 154 18.27 14.19 15.39
C GLY A 154 17.30 14.41 16.56
N ARG A 155 16.36 15.36 16.41
CA ARG A 155 15.38 15.68 17.46
C ARG A 155 14.03 16.08 16.90
N CYS A 156 12.98 15.74 17.66
CA CYS A 156 11.62 16.18 17.39
C CYS A 156 11.01 16.75 18.68
N THR A 157 10.39 17.91 18.57
CA THR A 157 9.55 18.51 19.61
C THR A 157 8.11 18.32 19.19
N VAL A 158 7.45 17.36 19.83
CA VAL A 158 6.03 17.12 19.67
C VAL A 158 5.29 17.95 20.71
N PRO A 159 4.37 18.85 20.32
CA PRO A 159 3.59 19.62 21.28
C PRO A 159 2.58 18.70 21.98
N GLU A 160 1.78 19.25 22.88
CA GLU A 160 0.62 18.51 23.39
C GLU A 160 -0.25 18.06 22.20
N LEU A 161 -0.65 16.78 22.20
CA LEU A 161 -1.34 16.18 21.06
C LEU A 161 -2.84 16.51 21.03
N SER A 162 -3.45 16.72 22.19
CA SER A 162 -4.90 16.99 22.31
C SER A 162 -5.36 18.16 21.43
N PRO A 163 -4.64 19.31 21.42
CA PRO A 163 -4.97 20.43 20.54
C PRO A 163 -4.73 20.17 19.05
N LEU A 164 -3.91 19.18 18.70
CA LEU A 164 -3.61 18.85 17.29
C LEU A 164 -4.68 17.97 16.64
N VAL A 165 -5.62 17.43 17.41
CA VAL A 165 -6.71 16.60 16.87
C VAL A 165 -7.58 17.45 15.94
N LYS A 166 -7.52 17.14 14.63
CA LYS A 166 -8.19 17.89 13.55
C LYS A 166 -7.68 19.31 13.35
N ALA A 167 -6.59 19.71 14.01
CA ALA A 167 -5.97 21.00 13.76
C ALA A 167 -5.36 21.02 12.36
N ARG A 168 -5.53 22.15 11.68
CA ARG A 168 -4.97 22.34 10.35
C ARG A 168 -3.61 23.01 10.42
N VAL A 169 -2.74 22.63 9.51
CA VAL A 169 -1.46 23.31 9.29
C VAL A 169 -1.74 24.71 8.77
N THR A 170 -1.19 25.73 9.42
CA THR A 170 -1.29 27.14 9.02
C THR A 170 -0.02 27.63 8.32
N GLY A 171 1.11 26.93 8.52
CA GLY A 171 2.37 27.27 7.88
C GLY A 171 3.46 26.23 8.11
N CYS A 172 4.51 26.32 7.29
CA CYS A 172 5.74 25.57 7.46
C CYS A 172 6.91 26.56 7.48
N ARG A 173 7.83 26.41 8.42
CA ARG A 173 9.07 27.19 8.50
C ARG A 173 10.24 26.25 8.32
N PHE A 174 10.92 26.38 7.19
CA PHE A 174 12.07 25.55 6.84
C PHE A 174 13.36 26.37 6.89
N VAL A 175 14.37 25.84 7.58
CA VAL A 175 15.69 26.47 7.72
C VAL A 175 16.75 25.46 7.29
N ARG A 176 17.55 25.86 6.29
CA ARG A 176 18.69 25.05 5.83
C ARG A 176 19.88 25.19 6.76
N GLY A 177 20.59 24.10 6.98
CA GLY A 177 21.80 24.05 7.78
C GLY A 177 22.72 22.90 7.35
N ASN A 178 23.67 22.52 8.21
CA ASN A 178 24.43 21.27 8.03
C ASN A 178 23.49 20.05 8.06
N TYR A 179 22.45 20.16 8.89
CA TYR A 179 21.23 19.38 8.84
C TYR A 179 20.06 20.36 8.89
N ASP A 180 18.95 19.99 8.26
CA ASP A 180 17.83 20.89 8.07
C ASP A 180 16.90 20.91 9.28
N THR A 181 16.14 21.99 9.43
CA THR A 181 15.10 22.14 10.45
C THR A 181 13.78 22.51 9.80
N LEU A 182 12.70 21.86 10.21
CA LEU A 182 11.33 22.15 9.78
C LEU A 182 10.43 22.31 10.99
N ALA A 183 9.69 23.41 11.04
CA ALA A 183 8.58 23.60 11.95
C ALA A 183 7.27 23.61 11.19
N VAL A 184 6.36 22.70 11.52
CA VAL A 184 4.98 22.67 11.05
C VAL A 184 4.11 23.37 12.08
N VAL A 185 3.48 24.46 11.70
CA VAL A 185 2.67 25.31 12.57
C VAL A 185 1.21 24.98 12.34
N PHE A 186 0.46 24.80 13.43
CA PHE A 186 -0.96 24.48 13.42
C PHE A 186 -1.81 25.66 13.89
N GLU A 187 -3.13 25.55 13.72
CA GLU A 187 -4.10 26.43 14.37
C GLU A 187 -3.83 26.55 15.88
N GLY A 188 -4.03 27.74 16.45
CA GLY A 188 -3.72 28.00 17.86
C GLY A 188 -2.23 28.21 18.17
N GLY A 189 -1.35 28.17 17.17
CA GLY A 189 0.08 28.45 17.33
C GLY A 189 0.90 27.26 17.85
N HIS A 190 0.30 26.07 17.90
CA HIS A 190 1.03 24.84 18.23
C HIS A 190 2.02 24.50 17.12
N GLU A 191 3.18 24.00 17.52
CA GLU A 191 4.27 23.73 16.59
C GLU A 191 4.81 22.32 16.77
N LEU A 192 4.91 21.61 15.66
CA LEU A 192 5.67 20.38 15.54
C LEU A 192 7.00 20.70 14.87
N ALA A 193 8.09 20.61 15.63
CA ALA A 193 9.41 20.97 15.15
C ALA A 193 10.33 19.75 15.02
N PHE A 194 10.96 19.63 13.87
CA PHE A 194 11.97 18.64 13.56
C PHE A 194 13.28 19.37 13.31
N ALA A 195 14.33 18.97 14.00
CA ALA A 195 15.65 19.57 13.86
C ALA A 195 16.71 18.50 13.68
N ASP A 196 17.79 18.93 13.05
CA ASP A 196 18.91 18.09 12.69
C ASP A 196 18.46 16.89 11.83
N ALA A 197 17.62 17.17 10.82
CA ALA A 197 16.96 16.15 10.02
C ALA A 197 17.40 16.20 8.54
N VAL A 198 17.30 15.04 7.88
CA VAL A 198 17.43 14.92 6.42
C VAL A 198 16.05 14.57 5.87
N PHE A 199 15.45 15.52 5.16
CA PHE A 199 14.14 15.36 4.55
C PHE A 199 14.28 14.84 3.12
N ASP A 200 13.43 13.88 2.73
CA ASP A 200 13.34 13.42 1.33
C ASP A 200 12.52 14.44 0.51
N ALA A 201 11.20 14.36 0.67
CA ALA A 201 10.22 15.29 0.14
C ALA A 201 8.86 15.04 0.80
N VAL A 202 7.93 15.98 0.61
CA VAL A 202 6.51 15.67 0.78
C VAL A 202 6.09 14.80 -0.41
N ARG A 203 5.47 13.66 -0.13
CA ARG A 203 4.92 12.74 -1.13
C ARG A 203 3.40 12.76 -1.07
N ILE A 204 2.77 13.26 -2.11
CA ILE A 204 1.32 13.37 -2.20
C ILE A 204 0.78 12.19 -2.99
N THR A 205 -0.13 11.44 -2.39
CA THR A 205 -0.76 10.25 -2.97
C THR A 205 -2.22 10.58 -3.30
N PRO A 206 -2.68 10.32 -4.54
CA PRO A 206 -4.08 10.45 -4.94
C PRO A 206 -5.06 9.63 -4.10
#